data_AF-A0A2T3FQW0-F1
#
_entry.id   AF-A0A2T3FQW0-F1
#
_cell.length_a   1.000
_cell.length_b   1.000
_cell.length_c   1.000
_cell.angle_alpha   90.00
_cell.angle_beta   90.00
_cell.angle_gamma   90.00
#
_symmetry.space_group_name_H-M   'P 1'
#
loop_
_entity.id
_entity.type
_entity.pdbx_description
1 polymer ?
#
loop_
_entity_poly.entity_id
_entity_poly.type
_entity_poly.pdbx_seq_one_letter_code
_entity_poly.pdbx_strand_id
1 'polypeptide(L)'
;MSLIDDKWRILFDKYRIEREIEKYGRFYITADQIREVKEPRLMTKFDTRESLPRVFGKKISILPVSRGGYVLGEFDLYQDFPEIPSGIKRVTSAKIPDYFESIDLHDIRSEASAINVMSITGILDDFLGEDRMVQTVSGRMGSGNFEFYVSDYQKSELIEKKPLIQVQNSQVEIDGGFENENVFTLIEGKNVVHSNFLIRQLYYPTRLWAGKIHKRIRPVFMVYSNNIFRLLEYEFTDLRYYNSLRLVQERNYSLEEIEITLDDLYDVWTRTKVKPEPPVTFIQADSFYKVISLVERLNENPMTGGEIAQLFGFKERQSDYYFNACRYLGLAEKQTDEDGVKVHITAIGRRLLKLPYRARQLEYVRLILEHPIFHDLFEAALQIGDVPDKEYVAKKMREYQVCGENLIVRRSSSVRAWLYWILTLVNEG
;
A
#
# COMPACT_ATOMS: atom_id res chain seq x y z
N MET A 1 1.96 -7.80 22.10
CA MET A 1 3.04 -8.34 21.24
C MET A 1 2.31 -9.23 20.25
N SER A 2 2.58 -9.14 18.94
CA SER A 2 1.73 -9.89 17.99
C SER A 2 1.98 -11.39 18.12
N LEU A 3 0.98 -12.22 17.83
CA LEU A 3 1.13 -13.67 17.86
C LEU A 3 2.25 -14.16 16.93
N ILE A 4 2.50 -13.47 15.81
CA ILE A 4 3.58 -13.79 14.87
C ILE A 4 4.95 -13.48 15.48
N ASP A 5 5.11 -12.36 16.19
CA ASP A 5 6.36 -12.00 16.89
C ASP A 5 6.79 -13.08 17.88
N ASP A 6 5.86 -13.54 18.72
CA ASP A 6 6.16 -14.55 19.74
C ASP A 6 6.54 -15.90 19.13
N LYS A 7 5.90 -16.28 18.02
CA LYS A 7 6.18 -17.54 17.32
C LYS A 7 7.53 -17.52 16.60
N TRP A 8 7.91 -16.39 16.00
CA TRP A 8 9.24 -16.24 15.43
C TRP A 8 10.34 -16.19 16.49
N ARG A 9 10.08 -15.64 17.69
CA ARG A 9 11.04 -15.69 18.81
C ARG A 9 11.38 -17.14 19.18
N ILE A 10 10.39 -18.02 19.26
CA ILE A 10 10.60 -19.46 19.53
C ILE A 10 11.52 -20.08 18.49
N LEU A 11 11.33 -19.78 17.20
CA LEU A 11 12.18 -20.32 16.12
C LEU A 11 13.61 -19.77 16.18
N PHE A 12 13.76 -18.47 16.45
CA PHE A 12 15.08 -17.84 16.61
C PHE A 12 15.87 -18.47 17.75
N ASP A 13 15.24 -18.70 18.90
CA ASP A 13 15.87 -19.31 20.06
C ASP A 13 16.21 -20.79 19.80
N LYS A 14 15.24 -21.55 19.27
CA LYS A 14 15.39 -23.00 19.02
C LYS A 14 16.54 -23.30 18.05
N TYR A 15 16.62 -22.56 16.95
CA TYR A 15 17.60 -22.82 15.89
C TYR A 15 18.82 -21.88 15.92
N ARG A 16 18.89 -20.97 16.91
CA ARG A 16 19.97 -19.97 17.04
C ARG A 16 20.19 -19.17 15.76
N ILE A 17 19.09 -18.78 15.12
CA ILE A 17 19.06 -18.22 13.75
C ILE A 17 20.01 -17.02 13.62
N GLU A 18 20.00 -16.09 14.57
CA GLU A 18 20.85 -14.90 14.56
C GLU A 18 22.34 -15.26 14.51
N ARG A 19 22.80 -16.19 15.34
CA ARG A 19 24.21 -16.63 15.36
C ARG A 19 24.63 -17.34 14.07
N GLU A 20 23.73 -18.11 13.47
CA GLU A 20 24.00 -18.77 12.20
C GLU A 20 24.10 -17.76 11.06
N ILE A 21 23.26 -16.73 11.06
CA ILE A 21 23.36 -15.62 10.10
C ILE A 21 24.66 -14.83 10.31
N GLU A 22 25.04 -14.51 11.55
CA GLU A 22 26.31 -13.81 11.84
C GLU A 22 27.53 -14.61 11.36
N LYS A 23 27.51 -15.94 11.53
CA LYS A 23 28.64 -16.80 11.19
C LYS A 23 28.74 -17.16 9.71
N TYR A 24 27.60 -17.39 9.05
CA TYR A 24 27.54 -17.93 7.69
C TYR A 24 26.89 -16.98 6.68
N GLY A 25 26.44 -15.80 7.11
CA GLY A 25 25.73 -14.79 6.32
C GLY A 25 24.26 -15.14 6.04
N ARG A 26 23.82 -16.36 6.32
CA ARG A 26 22.47 -16.86 6.01
C ARG A 26 22.10 -18.10 6.82
N PHE A 27 20.81 -18.32 6.98
CA PHE A 27 20.22 -19.51 7.61
C PHE A 27 19.06 -20.06 6.77
N TYR A 28 19.04 -21.36 6.52
CA TYR A 28 17.94 -22.01 5.80
C TYR A 28 16.95 -22.65 6.77
N ILE A 29 15.67 -22.42 6.54
CA ILE A 29 14.58 -23.02 7.34
C ILE A 29 13.53 -23.64 6.41
N THR A 30 12.96 -24.76 6.81
CA THR A 30 11.89 -25.43 6.05
C THR A 30 10.50 -25.01 6.55
N ALA A 31 9.51 -25.14 5.68
CA ALA A 31 8.11 -24.98 6.03
C ALA A 31 7.69 -25.94 7.15
N ASP A 32 8.27 -27.13 7.23
CA ASP A 32 7.99 -28.11 8.28
C ASP A 32 8.49 -27.64 9.64
N GLN A 33 9.69 -27.04 9.71
CA GLN A 33 10.22 -26.43 10.93
C GLN A 33 9.35 -25.25 11.39
N ILE A 34 8.87 -24.42 10.46
CA ILE A 34 7.96 -23.31 10.81
C ILE A 34 6.61 -23.85 11.29
N ARG A 35 6.11 -24.94 10.69
CA ARG A 35 4.81 -25.53 11.02
C ARG A 35 4.72 -26.02 12.46
N GLU A 36 5.84 -26.33 13.09
CA GLU A 36 5.91 -26.69 14.51
C GLU A 36 5.27 -25.63 15.42
N VAL A 37 5.31 -24.35 15.03
CA VAL A 37 4.79 -23.25 15.85
C VAL A 37 3.50 -22.63 15.29
N LYS A 38 3.36 -22.55 13.96
CA LYS A 38 2.19 -22.00 13.24
C LYS A 38 2.25 -22.30 11.74
N GLU A 39 1.11 -22.21 11.05
CA GLU A 39 1.01 -22.39 9.59
C GLU A 39 2.05 -21.52 8.82
N PRO A 40 2.87 -22.13 7.93
CA PRO A 40 3.99 -21.43 7.30
C PRO A 40 3.64 -20.21 6.46
N ARG A 41 2.56 -20.25 5.66
CA ARG A 41 2.16 -19.12 4.80
C ARG A 41 1.82 -17.88 5.64
N LEU A 42 1.15 -18.05 6.79
CA LEU A 42 0.89 -16.97 7.74
C LEU A 42 2.16 -16.45 8.42
N MET A 43 3.20 -17.29 8.52
CA MET A 43 4.46 -16.94 9.16
C MET A 43 5.47 -16.31 8.20
N THR A 44 5.25 -16.34 6.89
CA THR A 44 6.22 -15.86 5.88
C THR A 44 5.64 -14.84 4.88
N LYS A 45 4.37 -14.46 5.02
CA LYS A 45 3.75 -13.40 4.21
C LYS A 45 4.15 -12.02 4.72
N PHE A 46 5.38 -11.61 4.37
CA PHE A 46 5.94 -10.31 4.71
C PHE A 46 6.08 -9.44 3.46
N ASP A 47 4.96 -8.95 2.94
CA ASP A 47 4.94 -8.19 1.68
C ASP A 47 5.43 -6.73 1.87
N THR A 48 5.61 -6.29 3.12
CA THR A 48 6.13 -4.96 3.49
C THR A 48 7.15 -5.05 4.63
N ARG A 49 8.07 -4.08 4.75
CA ARG A 49 9.06 -4.05 5.85
C ARG A 49 8.42 -4.01 7.22
N GLU A 50 7.33 -3.28 7.36
CA GLU A 50 6.63 -3.07 8.62
C GLU A 50 5.99 -4.36 9.17
N SER A 51 5.73 -5.32 8.28
CA SER A 51 5.18 -6.63 8.61
C SER A 51 6.21 -7.62 9.18
N LEU A 52 7.51 -7.29 9.10
CA LEU A 52 8.57 -8.14 9.63
C LEU A 52 8.46 -8.30 11.17
N PRO A 53 8.66 -9.52 11.69
CA PRO A 53 8.63 -9.77 13.13
C PRO A 53 9.73 -8.99 13.85
N ARG A 54 9.48 -8.53 15.08
CA ARG A 54 10.45 -7.72 15.84
C ARG A 54 11.79 -8.44 16.08
N VAL A 55 11.77 -9.76 16.19
CA VAL A 55 12.99 -10.57 16.41
C VAL A 55 13.94 -10.53 15.20
N PHE A 56 13.44 -10.16 14.01
CA PHE A 56 14.27 -9.94 12.82
C PHE A 56 15.08 -8.63 12.93
N GLY A 57 14.72 -7.77 13.89
CA GLY A 57 15.30 -6.44 14.04
C GLY A 57 14.96 -5.55 12.84
N LYS A 58 15.93 -4.75 12.40
CA LYS A 58 15.83 -3.94 11.18
C LYS A 58 16.60 -4.53 10.00
N LYS A 59 17.31 -5.65 10.20
CA LYS A 59 18.32 -6.13 9.25
C LYS A 59 17.95 -7.45 8.60
N ILE A 60 17.39 -8.38 9.37
CA ILE A 60 17.11 -9.73 8.88
C ILE A 60 15.82 -9.71 8.06
N SER A 61 15.86 -10.39 6.92
CA SER A 61 14.71 -10.62 6.05
C SER A 61 14.65 -12.10 5.65
N ILE A 62 13.55 -12.52 5.03
CA ILE A 62 13.32 -13.91 4.61
C ILE A 62 12.84 -13.98 3.16
N LEU A 63 13.36 -14.95 2.39
CA LEU A 63 12.91 -15.25 1.04
C LEU A 63 12.58 -16.74 0.88
N PRO A 64 11.52 -17.11 0.14
CA PRO A 64 11.33 -18.49 -0.26
C PRO A 64 12.31 -18.87 -1.37
N VAL A 65 12.99 -20.00 -1.18
CA VAL A 65 13.93 -20.58 -2.16
C VAL A 65 13.37 -21.84 -2.81
N SER A 66 12.31 -22.43 -2.27
CA SER A 66 11.56 -23.53 -2.91
C SER A 66 10.09 -23.50 -2.48
N ARG A 67 9.30 -24.54 -2.78
CA ARG A 67 7.91 -24.66 -2.29
C ARG A 67 7.82 -24.83 -0.77
N GLY A 68 8.89 -25.32 -0.14
CA GLY A 68 8.91 -25.66 1.29
C GLY A 68 10.16 -25.19 2.01
N GLY A 69 10.96 -24.31 1.40
CA GLY A 69 12.22 -23.84 1.94
C GLY A 69 12.34 -22.33 1.84
N TYR A 70 12.95 -21.75 2.88
CA TYR A 70 13.20 -20.33 3.01
C TYR A 70 14.65 -20.09 3.41
N VAL A 71 15.17 -18.93 3.06
CA VAL A 71 16.47 -18.43 3.48
C VAL A 71 16.28 -17.13 4.25
N LEU A 72 16.94 -17.02 5.39
CA LEU A 72 17.05 -15.81 6.20
C LEU A 72 18.47 -15.27 6.10
N GLY A 73 18.60 -13.95 6.17
CA GLY A 73 19.88 -13.24 6.17
C GLY A 73 19.65 -11.74 6.21
N GLU A 74 20.74 -10.97 6.30
CA GLU A 74 20.66 -9.50 6.29
C GLU A 74 20.44 -8.94 4.88
N PHE A 75 19.32 -9.28 4.24
CA PHE A 75 19.05 -8.94 2.83
C PHE A 75 18.23 -7.66 2.69
N ASP A 76 18.59 -6.82 1.72
CA ASP A 76 17.76 -5.71 1.25
C ASP A 76 16.70 -6.24 0.26
N LEU A 77 15.47 -6.45 0.72
CA LEU A 77 14.42 -7.11 -0.09
C LEU A 77 13.30 -6.20 -0.58
N TYR A 78 13.23 -4.97 -0.10
CA TYR A 78 12.04 -4.13 -0.21
C TYR A 78 12.35 -2.83 -0.93
N GLN A 79 11.43 -2.40 -1.78
CA GLN A 79 11.52 -1.14 -2.52
C GLN A 79 10.45 -0.18 -1.98
N ASP A 80 10.83 1.05 -1.66
CA ASP A 80 9.86 2.11 -1.35
C ASP A 80 9.10 2.51 -2.62
N PHE A 81 7.79 2.75 -2.45
CA PHE A 81 7.03 3.48 -3.45
C PHE A 81 7.48 4.96 -3.46
N PRO A 82 7.49 5.62 -4.62
CA PRO A 82 7.73 7.06 -4.69
C PRO A 82 6.73 7.84 -3.84
N GLU A 83 7.21 8.83 -3.07
CA GLU A 83 6.41 9.59 -2.10
C GLU A 83 5.41 10.55 -2.75
N ILE A 84 5.65 10.97 -4.00
CA ILE A 84 4.82 11.94 -4.73
C ILE A 84 4.11 11.21 -5.86
N PRO A 85 2.77 11.05 -5.81
CA PRO A 85 2.01 10.61 -6.97
C PRO A 85 2.22 11.62 -8.11
N SER A 86 2.53 11.11 -9.30
CA SER A 86 2.45 11.91 -10.53
C SER A 86 1.04 12.52 -10.71
N GLY A 87 0.92 13.61 -11.47
CA GLY A 87 -0.40 14.17 -11.83
C GLY A 87 -1.36 13.09 -12.35
N ILE A 88 -2.65 13.21 -12.05
CA ILE A 88 -3.64 12.20 -12.43
C ILE A 88 -4.14 12.50 -13.84
N LYS A 89 -3.93 11.57 -14.77
CA LYS A 89 -4.46 11.65 -16.13
C LYS A 89 -5.89 11.10 -16.14
N ARG A 90 -6.85 11.91 -16.57
CA ARG A 90 -8.20 11.41 -16.85
C ARG A 90 -8.15 10.51 -18.08
N VAL A 91 -8.66 9.29 -17.94
CA VAL A 91 -8.95 8.43 -19.09
C VAL A 91 -10.31 8.88 -19.61
N THR A 92 -10.38 9.25 -20.88
CA THR A 92 -11.68 9.50 -21.50
C THR A 92 -12.46 8.19 -21.51
N SER A 93 -13.53 8.16 -20.71
CA SER A 93 -14.46 7.01 -20.55
C SER A 93 -15.10 6.52 -21.85
N ALA A 94 -14.95 7.27 -22.94
CA ALA A 94 -15.44 6.97 -24.28
C ALA A 94 -14.94 5.64 -24.89
N LYS A 95 -14.05 4.90 -24.21
CA LYS A 95 -13.52 3.62 -24.70
C LYS A 95 -14.25 2.38 -24.19
N ILE A 96 -15.08 2.46 -23.14
CA ILE A 96 -15.78 1.27 -22.64
C ILE A 96 -17.17 1.19 -23.30
N PRO A 97 -17.46 0.13 -24.05
CA PRO A 97 -18.78 -0.07 -24.62
C PRO A 97 -19.86 -0.23 -23.54
N ASP A 98 -21.01 0.40 -23.76
CA ASP A 98 -22.18 0.39 -22.88
C ASP A 98 -22.88 -0.98 -22.79
N TYR A 99 -22.55 -1.91 -23.69
CA TYR A 99 -23.07 -3.28 -23.68
C TYR A 99 -22.38 -4.23 -22.68
N PHE A 100 -21.34 -3.80 -21.95
CA PHE A 100 -20.73 -4.62 -20.90
C PHE A 100 -21.56 -4.58 -19.62
N GLU A 101 -22.42 -5.59 -19.43
CA GLU A 101 -23.28 -5.71 -18.24
C GLU A 101 -22.58 -6.32 -17.02
N SER A 102 -21.42 -6.96 -17.20
CA SER A 102 -20.71 -7.69 -16.15
C SER A 102 -19.69 -6.84 -15.37
N ILE A 103 -19.54 -5.56 -15.72
CA ILE A 103 -18.53 -4.67 -15.16
C ILE A 103 -19.22 -3.42 -14.63
N ASP A 104 -19.07 -3.17 -13.34
CA ASP A 104 -19.50 -1.93 -12.72
C ASP A 104 -18.27 -1.05 -12.44
N LEU A 105 -18.11 0.02 -13.22
CA LEU A 105 -17.00 0.97 -13.09
C LEU A 105 -17.10 1.80 -11.80
N HIS A 106 -18.29 1.87 -11.21
CA HIS A 106 -18.52 2.57 -9.95
C HIS A 106 -18.29 1.66 -8.73
N ASP A 107 -17.99 0.37 -8.95
CA ASP A 107 -17.86 -0.62 -7.87
C ASP A 107 -16.70 -1.61 -8.07
N ILE A 108 -15.49 -1.08 -8.23
CA ILE A 108 -14.27 -1.89 -8.39
C ILE A 108 -13.69 -2.21 -7.00
N ARG A 109 -13.93 -3.43 -6.49
CA ARG A 109 -13.56 -3.81 -5.10
C ARG A 109 -12.31 -4.70 -4.97
N SER A 110 -12.01 -5.52 -5.97
CA SER A 110 -10.91 -6.49 -5.90
C SER A 110 -9.77 -6.15 -6.84
N GLU A 111 -8.55 -6.62 -6.50
CA GLU A 111 -7.36 -6.52 -7.36
C GLU A 111 -7.62 -7.08 -8.76
N ALA A 112 -8.28 -8.24 -8.84
CA ALA A 112 -8.66 -8.87 -10.11
C ALA A 112 -9.66 -8.01 -10.91
N SER A 113 -10.64 -7.40 -10.25
CA SER A 113 -11.60 -6.50 -10.93
C SER A 113 -10.91 -5.25 -11.45
N ALA A 114 -9.98 -4.68 -10.68
CA ALA A 114 -9.19 -3.53 -11.11
C ALA A 114 -8.31 -3.89 -12.32
N ILE A 115 -7.63 -5.04 -12.32
CA ILE A 115 -6.85 -5.51 -13.47
C ILE A 115 -7.74 -5.69 -14.72
N ASN A 116 -8.93 -6.25 -14.56
CA ASN A 116 -9.89 -6.41 -15.65
C ASN A 116 -10.37 -5.07 -16.20
N VAL A 117 -10.70 -4.11 -15.34
CA VAL A 117 -11.12 -2.77 -15.79
C VAL A 117 -9.97 -2.04 -16.48
N MET A 118 -8.76 -2.12 -15.92
CA MET A 118 -7.55 -1.55 -16.54
C MET A 118 -7.32 -2.10 -17.95
N SER A 119 -7.57 -3.39 -18.18
CA SER A 119 -7.36 -4.01 -19.49
C SER A 119 -8.40 -3.57 -20.53
N ILE A 120 -9.68 -3.44 -20.16
CA ILE A 120 -10.73 -3.04 -21.10
C ILE A 120 -10.82 -1.53 -21.35
N THR A 121 -10.22 -0.71 -20.50
CA THR A 121 -10.23 0.76 -20.60
C THR A 121 -9.11 1.31 -21.48
N GLY A 122 -8.14 0.47 -21.87
CA GLY A 122 -6.94 0.90 -22.56
C GLY A 122 -5.97 1.70 -21.68
N ILE A 123 -6.12 1.65 -20.34
CA ILE A 123 -5.16 2.24 -19.40
C ILE A 123 -3.78 1.60 -19.59
N LEU A 124 -3.75 0.28 -19.70
CA LEU A 124 -2.49 -0.46 -19.85
C LEU A 124 -1.77 -0.10 -21.16
N ASP A 125 -2.52 -0.03 -22.25
CA ASP A 125 -2.06 0.37 -23.58
C ASP A 125 -1.43 1.78 -23.53
N ASP A 126 -2.17 2.78 -23.02
CA ASP A 126 -1.69 4.17 -22.90
C ASP A 126 -0.46 4.29 -21.99
N PHE A 127 -0.44 3.54 -20.89
CA PHE A 127 0.68 3.54 -19.95
C PHE A 127 1.95 2.99 -20.55
N LEU A 128 1.85 1.85 -21.25
CA LEU A 128 2.99 1.20 -21.85
C LEU A 128 3.43 1.87 -23.16
N GLY A 129 2.56 2.67 -23.79
CA GLY A 129 2.76 3.16 -25.16
C GLY A 129 2.68 2.02 -26.17
N GLU A 130 1.80 1.05 -25.91
CA GLU A 130 1.60 -0.17 -26.68
C GLU A 130 0.12 -0.27 -27.09
N ASP A 131 -0.18 -1.08 -28.08
CA ASP A 131 -1.57 -1.34 -28.51
C ASP A 131 -1.92 -2.82 -28.35
N ARG A 132 -3.21 -3.08 -28.09
CA ARG A 132 -3.81 -4.43 -28.12
C ARG A 132 -3.17 -5.38 -27.10
N MET A 133 -2.94 -4.93 -25.87
CA MET A 133 -2.45 -5.80 -24.81
C MET A 133 -3.54 -6.81 -24.43
N VAL A 134 -3.28 -8.11 -24.63
CA VAL A 134 -4.23 -9.19 -24.33
C VAL A 134 -3.76 -9.98 -23.12
N GLN A 135 -4.65 -10.30 -22.18
CA GLN A 135 -4.30 -11.14 -21.04
C GLN A 135 -4.03 -12.58 -21.50
N THR A 136 -2.83 -13.11 -21.22
CA THR A 136 -2.42 -14.46 -21.62
C THR A 136 -2.03 -15.36 -20.45
N VAL A 137 -1.76 -14.77 -19.26
CA VAL A 137 -1.27 -15.51 -18.09
C VAL A 137 -1.93 -14.98 -16.82
N SER A 138 -2.30 -15.86 -15.89
CA SER A 138 -2.61 -15.52 -14.50
C SER A 138 -2.52 -16.77 -13.61
N GLY A 139 -2.45 -16.55 -12.29
CA GLY A 139 -2.48 -17.62 -11.29
C GLY A 139 -1.13 -18.13 -10.83
N ARG A 140 -1.14 -19.31 -10.20
CA ARG A 140 0.01 -19.89 -9.49
C ARG A 140 0.84 -20.80 -10.37
N MET A 141 2.16 -20.66 -10.28
CA MET A 141 3.12 -21.46 -11.05
C MET A 141 4.44 -21.66 -10.30
N GLY A 142 5.27 -22.58 -10.80
CA GLY A 142 6.63 -22.76 -10.29
C GLY A 142 7.60 -21.79 -10.94
N SER A 143 8.52 -21.23 -10.15
CA SER A 143 9.53 -20.25 -10.57
C SER A 143 10.58 -20.80 -11.54
N GLY A 144 10.63 -22.11 -11.76
CA GLY A 144 11.80 -22.77 -12.33
C GLY A 144 13.02 -22.66 -11.43
N ASN A 145 14.20 -22.87 -12.00
CA ASN A 145 15.47 -22.82 -11.27
C ASN A 145 16.27 -21.61 -11.72
N PHE A 146 16.74 -20.80 -10.77
CA PHE A 146 17.64 -19.70 -11.04
C PHE A 146 18.43 -19.32 -9.79
N GLU A 147 19.48 -18.53 -9.99
CA GLU A 147 20.26 -17.95 -8.91
C GLU A 147 20.48 -16.45 -9.13
N PHE A 148 20.76 -15.75 -8.04
CA PHE A 148 21.00 -14.30 -8.04
C PHE A 148 21.78 -13.84 -6.82
N TYR A 149 22.45 -12.70 -6.95
CA TYR A 149 23.05 -11.95 -5.86
C TYR A 149 22.04 -10.97 -5.26
N VAL A 150 22.08 -10.80 -3.94
CA VAL A 150 21.25 -9.82 -3.22
C VAL A 150 22.14 -8.94 -2.34
N SER A 151 21.83 -7.65 -2.27
CA SER A 151 22.56 -6.73 -1.40
C SER A 151 22.30 -7.01 0.07
N ASP A 152 23.31 -6.71 0.88
CA ASP A 152 23.14 -6.60 2.32
C ASP A 152 22.26 -5.39 2.66
N TYR A 153 21.63 -5.42 3.82
CA TYR A 153 20.78 -4.32 4.29
C TYR A 153 21.52 -2.97 4.36
N GLN A 154 22.84 -2.98 4.62
CA GLN A 154 23.66 -1.76 4.69
C GLN A 154 24.16 -1.26 3.33
N LYS A 155 23.94 -2.01 2.23
CA LYS A 155 24.42 -1.72 0.87
C LYS A 155 25.94 -1.48 0.81
N SER A 156 26.69 -2.17 1.67
CA SER A 156 28.09 -1.84 1.95
C SER A 156 29.10 -2.64 1.12
N GLU A 157 28.63 -3.72 0.48
CA GLU A 157 29.49 -4.74 -0.12
C GLU A 157 29.53 -4.68 -1.66
N LEU A 158 30.73 -4.89 -2.23
CA LEU A 158 30.91 -5.10 -3.67
C LEU A 158 30.19 -6.38 -4.13
N ILE A 159 29.74 -6.44 -5.39
CA ILE A 159 28.92 -7.55 -5.93
C ILE A 159 29.55 -8.94 -5.66
N GLU A 160 30.87 -9.06 -5.75
CA GLU A 160 31.61 -10.32 -5.57
C GLU A 160 31.49 -10.90 -4.15
N LYS A 161 31.14 -10.07 -3.15
CA LYS A 161 30.97 -10.49 -1.76
C LYS A 161 29.49 -10.68 -1.38
N LYS A 162 28.57 -10.40 -2.31
CA LYS A 162 27.14 -10.52 -2.04
C LYS A 162 26.72 -11.99 -1.94
N PRO A 163 25.78 -12.33 -1.05
CA PRO A 163 25.25 -13.68 -0.95
C PRO A 163 24.57 -14.12 -2.25
N LEU A 164 25.00 -15.27 -2.77
CA LEU A 164 24.36 -15.96 -3.89
C LEU A 164 23.19 -16.82 -3.39
N ILE A 165 21.97 -16.47 -3.78
CA ILE A 165 20.74 -17.20 -3.46
C ILE A 165 20.37 -18.12 -4.62
N GLN A 166 20.09 -19.38 -4.30
CA GLN A 166 19.62 -20.37 -5.28
C GLN A 166 18.15 -20.67 -5.03
N VAL A 167 17.34 -20.54 -6.09
CA VAL A 167 15.90 -20.78 -6.06
C VAL A 167 15.60 -22.01 -6.92
N GLN A 168 14.81 -22.92 -6.36
CA GLN A 168 14.40 -24.17 -6.99
C GLN A 168 12.88 -24.33 -6.91
N ASN A 169 12.20 -24.06 -8.02
CA ASN A 169 10.75 -24.25 -8.17
C ASN A 169 9.92 -23.61 -7.04
N SER A 170 10.33 -22.44 -6.55
CA SER A 170 9.54 -21.67 -5.58
C SER A 170 8.18 -21.33 -6.18
N GLN A 171 7.16 -21.20 -5.33
CA GLN A 171 5.83 -20.82 -5.79
C GLN A 171 5.84 -19.33 -6.19
N VAL A 172 5.28 -19.05 -7.36
CA VAL A 172 5.05 -17.72 -7.91
C VAL A 172 3.55 -17.57 -8.16
N GLU A 173 3.02 -16.38 -7.92
CA GLU A 173 1.64 -15.99 -8.20
C GLU A 173 1.72 -14.77 -9.12
N ILE A 174 0.98 -14.78 -10.23
CA ILE A 174 0.92 -13.68 -11.20
C ILE A 174 -0.53 -13.24 -11.27
N ASP A 175 -0.83 -12.00 -10.91
CA ASP A 175 -2.21 -11.50 -10.91
C ASP A 175 -2.72 -11.31 -12.35
N GLY A 176 -1.86 -10.80 -13.24
CA GLY A 176 -2.14 -10.76 -14.68
C GLY A 176 -0.87 -10.61 -15.52
N GLY A 177 -0.77 -11.39 -16.59
CA GLY A 177 0.24 -11.27 -17.63
C GLY A 177 -0.44 -10.90 -18.94
N PHE A 178 0.00 -9.80 -19.55
CA PHE A 178 -0.56 -9.24 -20.76
C PHE A 178 0.48 -9.24 -21.87
N GLU A 179 0.07 -9.53 -23.09
CA GLU A 179 0.97 -9.72 -24.21
C GLU A 179 0.42 -9.07 -25.47
N ASN A 180 1.30 -8.44 -26.25
CA ASN A 180 1.04 -8.07 -27.64
C ASN A 180 2.18 -8.59 -28.54
N GLU A 181 2.33 -8.04 -29.74
CA GLU A 181 3.41 -8.47 -30.66
C GLU A 181 4.82 -8.09 -30.17
N ASN A 182 4.96 -7.02 -29.38
CA ASN A 182 6.25 -6.44 -28.99
C ASN A 182 6.71 -6.87 -27.59
N VAL A 183 5.79 -6.87 -26.63
CA VAL A 183 6.11 -6.95 -25.20
C VAL A 183 5.25 -7.97 -24.46
N PHE A 184 5.77 -8.40 -23.32
CA PHE A 184 5.03 -9.14 -22.30
C PHE A 184 5.10 -8.40 -20.98
N THR A 185 3.95 -7.99 -20.46
CA THR A 185 3.83 -7.22 -19.23
C THR A 185 3.31 -8.10 -18.10
N LEU A 186 3.96 -7.99 -16.94
CA LEU A 186 3.56 -8.70 -15.72
C LEU A 186 2.99 -7.69 -14.73
N ILE A 187 1.74 -7.88 -14.33
CA ILE A 187 1.03 -7.04 -13.37
C ILE A 187 1.03 -7.73 -12.00
N GLU A 188 1.53 -7.01 -11.00
CA GLU A 188 1.21 -7.25 -9.58
C GLU A 188 0.19 -6.20 -9.14
N GLY A 189 -1.00 -6.65 -8.77
CA GLY A 189 -2.11 -5.79 -8.34
C GLY A 189 -2.12 -5.61 -6.82
N LYS A 190 -2.49 -4.41 -6.37
CA LYS A 190 -2.74 -4.09 -4.96
C LYS A 190 -3.98 -3.21 -4.88
N ASN A 191 -4.85 -3.46 -3.91
CA ASN A 191 -6.00 -2.59 -3.62
C ASN A 191 -5.84 -1.77 -2.33
N VAL A 192 -4.61 -1.70 -1.81
CA VAL A 192 -4.25 -0.98 -0.59
C VAL A 192 -2.96 -0.23 -0.82
N VAL A 193 -2.88 0.99 -0.27
CA VAL A 193 -1.68 1.82 -0.34
C VAL A 193 -0.67 1.42 0.75
N HIS A 194 0.48 0.90 0.33
CA HIS A 194 1.63 0.63 1.19
C HIS A 194 2.77 1.64 0.94
N SER A 195 3.71 1.75 1.89
CA SER A 195 4.92 2.58 1.76
C SER A 195 6.01 1.92 0.93
N ASN A 196 6.06 0.59 0.94
CA ASN A 196 7.03 -0.23 0.24
C ASN A 196 6.39 -1.56 -0.17
N PHE A 197 7.10 -2.33 -0.98
CA PHE A 197 6.71 -3.67 -1.41
C PHE A 197 7.91 -4.62 -1.45
N LEU A 198 7.64 -5.92 -1.42
CA LEU A 198 8.65 -6.96 -1.56
C LEU A 198 9.03 -7.12 -3.05
N ILE A 199 10.29 -6.83 -3.41
CA ILE A 199 10.78 -6.84 -4.81
C ILE A 199 10.50 -8.19 -5.51
N ARG A 200 10.48 -9.29 -4.75
CA ARG A 200 10.16 -10.65 -5.20
C ARG A 200 8.87 -10.72 -6.02
N GLN A 201 7.85 -9.94 -5.65
CA GLN A 201 6.54 -9.92 -6.31
C GLN A 201 6.67 -9.61 -7.81
N LEU A 202 7.65 -8.79 -8.21
CA LEU A 202 7.98 -8.59 -9.63
C LEU A 202 9.14 -9.47 -10.10
N TYR A 203 10.14 -9.68 -9.25
CA TYR A 203 11.39 -10.34 -9.64
C TYR A 203 11.19 -11.81 -10.00
N TYR A 204 10.46 -12.59 -9.20
CA TYR A 204 10.29 -14.03 -9.45
C TYR A 204 9.47 -14.30 -10.72
N PRO A 205 8.33 -13.61 -10.96
CA PRO A 205 7.65 -13.67 -12.25
C PRO A 205 8.57 -13.29 -13.43
N THR A 206 9.37 -12.22 -13.29
CA THR A 206 10.29 -11.79 -14.35
C THR A 206 11.34 -12.86 -14.65
N ARG A 207 11.97 -13.45 -13.63
CA ARG A 207 12.96 -14.53 -13.80
C ARG A 207 12.36 -15.77 -14.44
N LEU A 208 11.13 -16.12 -14.09
CA LEU A 208 10.42 -17.24 -14.67
C LEU A 208 10.21 -17.07 -16.18
N TRP A 209 9.75 -15.89 -16.61
CA TRP A 209 9.43 -15.65 -18.02
C TRP A 209 10.64 -15.30 -18.87
N ALA A 210 11.68 -14.67 -18.30
CA ALA A 210 12.91 -14.35 -19.03
C ALA A 210 13.62 -15.58 -19.62
N GLY A 211 13.40 -16.77 -19.04
CA GLY A 211 13.92 -18.03 -19.57
C GLY A 211 13.00 -18.75 -20.56
N LYS A 212 11.80 -18.21 -20.83
CA LYS A 212 10.74 -18.88 -21.60
C LYS A 212 10.31 -18.13 -22.86
N ILE A 213 10.52 -16.83 -22.90
CA ILE A 213 10.09 -15.97 -24.02
C ILE A 213 11.21 -15.04 -24.47
N HIS A 214 11.10 -14.56 -25.70
CA HIS A 214 12.05 -13.62 -26.31
C HIS A 214 11.57 -12.16 -26.28
N LYS A 215 10.28 -11.92 -26.01
CA LYS A 215 9.72 -10.57 -25.91
C LYS A 215 10.30 -9.84 -24.72
N ARG A 216 10.38 -8.50 -24.83
CA ARG A 216 10.78 -7.66 -23.70
C ARG A 216 9.75 -7.82 -22.58
N ILE A 217 10.23 -8.12 -21.38
CA ILE A 217 9.39 -8.23 -20.19
C ILE A 217 9.31 -6.88 -19.49
N ARG A 218 8.10 -6.40 -19.21
CA ARG A 218 7.84 -5.10 -18.56
C ARG A 218 7.04 -5.33 -17.27
N PRO A 219 7.69 -5.50 -16.11
CA PRO A 219 7.00 -5.63 -14.83
C PRO A 219 6.32 -4.33 -14.41
N VAL A 220 5.07 -4.40 -13.97
CA VAL A 220 4.26 -3.26 -13.55
C VAL A 220 3.59 -3.57 -12.22
N PHE A 221 3.71 -2.65 -11.27
CA PHE A 221 2.84 -2.60 -10.09
C PHE A 221 1.62 -1.76 -10.40
N MET A 222 0.43 -2.29 -10.11
CA MET A 222 -0.82 -1.55 -10.20
C MET A 222 -1.41 -1.42 -8.79
N VAL A 223 -1.55 -0.19 -8.30
CA VAL A 223 -2.28 0.11 -7.06
C VAL A 223 -3.61 0.76 -7.43
N TYR A 224 -4.72 0.11 -7.08
CA TYR A 224 -6.05 0.68 -7.24
C TYR A 224 -6.65 1.03 -5.87
N SER A 225 -6.80 2.32 -5.58
CA SER A 225 -7.49 2.81 -4.38
C SER A 225 -8.05 4.19 -4.66
N ASN A 226 -9.14 4.55 -3.99
CA ASN A 226 -9.79 5.86 -4.16
C ASN A 226 -10.14 6.16 -5.64
N ASN A 227 -10.61 5.17 -6.40
CA ASN A 227 -10.95 5.27 -7.84
C ASN A 227 -9.78 5.74 -8.75
N ILE A 228 -8.54 5.56 -8.30
CA ILE A 228 -7.33 5.89 -9.06
C ILE A 228 -6.54 4.60 -9.32
N PHE A 229 -6.17 4.38 -10.58
CA PHE A 229 -5.19 3.38 -11.00
C PHE A 229 -3.81 4.02 -11.03
N ARG A 230 -2.97 3.69 -10.06
CA ARG A 230 -1.55 4.06 -10.05
C ARG A 230 -0.73 2.93 -10.65
N LEU A 231 -0.15 3.15 -11.82
CA LEU A 231 0.72 2.18 -12.49
C LEU A 231 2.18 2.63 -12.37
N LEU A 232 3.04 1.70 -11.94
CA LEU A 232 4.49 1.89 -11.82
C LEU A 232 5.20 0.80 -12.62
N GLU A 233 5.87 1.18 -13.70
CA GLU A 233 6.70 0.27 -14.49
C GLU A 233 8.08 0.22 -13.90
N TYR A 234 8.59 -0.98 -13.70
CA TYR A 234 9.95 -1.21 -13.27
C TYR A 234 10.72 -2.01 -14.31
N GLU A 235 12.04 -1.97 -14.21
CA GLU A 235 12.93 -2.88 -14.92
C GLU A 235 14.00 -3.43 -13.98
N PHE A 236 14.49 -4.62 -14.28
CA PHE A 236 15.69 -5.18 -13.65
C PHE A 236 16.85 -5.00 -14.62
N THR A 237 17.75 -4.07 -14.29
CA THR A 237 18.92 -3.76 -15.14
C THR A 237 19.92 -4.91 -15.21
N ASP A 238 19.91 -5.81 -14.23
CA ASP A 238 20.63 -7.07 -14.24
C ASP A 238 19.79 -8.17 -13.56
N LEU A 239 19.34 -9.16 -14.34
CA LEU A 239 18.54 -10.27 -13.83
C LEU A 239 19.31 -11.19 -12.87
N ARG A 240 20.63 -11.12 -12.77
CA ARG A 240 21.41 -11.85 -11.74
C ARG A 240 21.59 -11.05 -10.46
N TYR A 241 21.10 -9.81 -10.40
CA TYR A 241 21.20 -8.96 -9.21
C TYR A 241 19.80 -8.49 -8.78
N TYR A 242 19.35 -8.98 -7.62
CA TYR A 242 17.99 -8.77 -7.10
C TYR A 242 17.64 -7.28 -6.91
N ASN A 243 18.60 -6.49 -6.45
CA ASN A 243 18.44 -5.06 -6.18
C ASN A 243 18.74 -4.18 -7.42
N SER A 244 18.79 -4.76 -8.62
CA SER A 244 18.93 -4.03 -9.89
C SER A 244 17.64 -3.36 -10.37
N LEU A 245 16.57 -3.48 -9.57
CA LEU A 245 15.26 -2.89 -9.80
C LEU A 245 15.35 -1.37 -9.92
N ARG A 246 14.79 -0.81 -10.98
CA ARG A 246 14.69 0.62 -11.23
C ARG A 246 13.28 0.99 -11.69
N LEU A 247 12.73 2.07 -11.15
CA LEU A 247 11.49 2.65 -11.66
C LEU A 247 11.75 3.29 -13.02
N VAL A 248 10.98 2.88 -14.03
CA VAL A 248 11.07 3.39 -15.41
C VAL A 248 10.10 4.55 -15.60
N GLN A 249 8.85 4.37 -15.20
CA GLN A 249 7.82 5.40 -15.28
C GLN A 249 6.69 5.12 -14.28
N GLU A 250 5.95 6.17 -13.95
CA GLU A 250 4.75 6.12 -13.13
C GLU A 250 3.68 7.02 -13.74
N ARG A 251 2.43 6.57 -13.74
CA ARG A 251 1.26 7.39 -14.08
C ARG A 251 0.05 7.01 -13.25
N ASN A 252 -0.79 8.01 -12.96
CA ASN A 252 -2.08 7.83 -12.32
C ASN A 252 -3.21 8.02 -13.33
N TYR A 253 -4.22 7.16 -13.27
CA TYR A 253 -5.39 7.21 -14.13
C TYR A 253 -6.68 7.21 -13.31
N SER A 254 -7.67 7.98 -13.77
CA SER A 254 -9.03 7.86 -13.27
C SER A 254 -10.01 7.73 -14.43
N LEU A 255 -11.08 6.98 -14.19
CA LEU A 255 -12.23 6.88 -15.11
C LEU A 255 -13.28 7.97 -14.84
N GLU A 256 -13.12 8.71 -13.74
CA GLU A 256 -14.06 9.73 -13.29
C GLU A 256 -13.48 11.14 -13.50
N GLU A 257 -14.32 12.15 -13.32
CA GLU A 257 -13.87 13.53 -13.21
C GLU A 257 -13.15 13.74 -11.89
N ILE A 258 -11.94 14.30 -11.98
CA ILE A 258 -10.99 14.41 -10.87
C ILE A 258 -10.60 15.84 -10.53
N GLU A 259 -11.01 16.80 -11.36
CA GLU A 259 -10.64 18.20 -11.22
C GLU A 259 -11.26 18.79 -9.96
N ILE A 260 -10.41 19.26 -9.07
CA ILE A 260 -10.76 20.00 -7.87
C ILE A 260 -9.94 21.28 -7.91
N THR A 261 -10.64 22.41 -7.93
CA THR A 261 -10.00 23.72 -7.94
C THR A 261 -9.78 24.23 -6.52
N LEU A 262 -8.94 25.26 -6.36
CA LEU A 262 -8.82 25.94 -5.07
C LEU A 262 -10.13 26.60 -4.64
N ASP A 263 -10.92 27.12 -5.60
CA ASP A 263 -12.24 27.69 -5.35
C ASP A 263 -13.20 26.65 -4.79
N ASP A 264 -13.15 25.40 -5.27
CA ASP A 264 -13.95 24.30 -4.71
C ASP A 264 -13.62 24.05 -3.23
N LEU A 265 -12.33 24.07 -2.86
CA LEU A 265 -11.90 23.90 -1.48
C LEU A 265 -12.32 25.09 -0.60
N TYR A 266 -12.22 26.31 -1.14
CA TYR A 266 -12.68 27.54 -0.48
C TYR A 266 -14.20 27.50 -0.22
N ASP A 267 -14.97 27.06 -1.22
CA ASP A 267 -16.42 26.88 -1.11
C ASP A 267 -16.80 25.83 -0.07
N VAL A 268 -16.07 24.71 -0.02
CA VAL A 268 -16.27 23.71 1.05
C VAL A 268 -15.96 24.31 2.42
N TRP A 269 -14.83 24.99 2.58
CA TRP A 269 -14.42 25.60 3.84
C TRP A 269 -15.48 26.59 4.36
N THR A 270 -15.90 27.56 3.54
CA THR A 270 -16.87 28.61 3.92
C THR A 270 -18.25 28.05 4.27
N ARG A 271 -18.69 26.98 3.61
CA ARG A 271 -20.01 26.38 3.85
C ARG A 271 -20.00 25.35 4.98
N THR A 272 -18.82 24.88 5.39
CA THR A 272 -18.69 23.86 6.43
C THR A 272 -18.99 24.46 7.80
N LYS A 273 -20.08 23.99 8.42
CA LYS A 273 -20.43 24.37 9.79
C LYS A 273 -19.49 23.67 10.78
N VAL A 274 -18.68 24.46 11.46
CA VAL A 274 -17.81 23.99 12.55
C VAL A 274 -18.63 23.38 13.69
N LYS A 275 -18.21 22.22 14.20
CA LYS A 275 -18.80 21.53 15.35
C LYS A 275 -17.77 21.36 16.47
N PRO A 276 -18.19 21.13 17.73
CA PRO A 276 -17.24 20.83 18.80
C PRO A 276 -16.45 19.53 18.51
N GLU A 277 -15.22 19.46 19.02
CA GLU A 277 -14.41 18.25 18.90
C GLU A 277 -15.12 17.04 19.52
N PRO A 278 -15.19 15.89 18.83
CA PRO A 278 -15.83 14.70 19.37
C PRO A 278 -15.04 14.14 20.55
N PRO A 279 -15.70 13.48 21.52
CA PRO A 279 -15.07 12.88 22.70
C PRO A 279 -14.39 11.53 22.34
N VAL A 280 -13.52 11.54 21.34
CA VAL A 280 -12.77 10.37 20.86
C VAL A 280 -11.28 10.67 20.85
N THR A 281 -10.46 9.64 20.66
CA THR A 281 -9.01 9.83 20.60
C THR A 281 -8.65 10.66 19.36
N PHE A 282 -8.03 11.82 19.57
CA PHE A 282 -7.54 12.66 18.46
C PHE A 282 -6.54 11.92 17.56
N ILE A 283 -6.44 12.36 16.31
CA ILE A 283 -5.80 11.60 15.24
C ILE A 283 -4.30 11.40 15.45
N GLN A 284 -3.78 10.32 14.87
CA GLN A 284 -2.34 10.05 14.78
C GLN A 284 -2.01 9.20 13.54
N ALA A 285 -2.71 9.48 12.44
CA ALA A 285 -2.62 8.76 11.19
C ALA A 285 -2.12 9.72 10.12
N ASP A 286 -0.84 9.65 9.77
CA ASP A 286 -0.22 10.63 8.86
C ASP A 286 -0.70 10.45 7.41
N SER A 287 -1.12 9.26 7.00
CA SER A 287 -1.57 9.02 5.63
C SER A 287 -3.09 9.05 5.53
N PHE A 288 -3.64 10.12 4.95
CA PHE A 288 -5.09 10.17 4.69
C PHE A 288 -5.52 9.10 3.67
N TYR A 289 -4.68 8.78 2.69
CA TYR A 289 -4.94 7.68 1.74
C TYR A 289 -5.22 6.34 2.44
N LYS A 290 -4.49 6.02 3.51
CA LYS A 290 -4.74 4.80 4.30
C LYS A 290 -6.03 4.89 5.13
N VAL A 291 -6.47 6.10 5.52
CA VAL A 291 -7.80 6.30 6.12
C VAL A 291 -8.88 5.98 5.08
N ILE A 292 -8.75 6.50 3.85
CA ILE A 292 -9.66 6.19 2.73
C ILE A 292 -9.68 4.68 2.46
N SER A 293 -8.52 4.04 2.27
CA SER A 293 -8.43 2.60 2.03
C SER A 293 -9.06 1.78 3.17
N LEU A 294 -8.93 2.20 4.43
CA LEU A 294 -9.56 1.49 5.54
C LEU A 294 -11.09 1.57 5.44
N VAL A 295 -11.64 2.74 5.11
CA VAL A 295 -13.09 2.91 4.93
C VAL A 295 -13.61 2.07 3.76
N GLU A 296 -12.88 2.04 2.63
CA GLU A 296 -13.20 1.18 1.47
C GLU A 296 -13.28 -0.29 1.89
N ARG A 297 -12.30 -0.79 2.65
CA ARG A 297 -12.23 -2.21 3.06
C ARG A 297 -13.29 -2.57 4.12
N LEU A 298 -13.59 -1.66 5.04
CA LEU A 298 -14.67 -1.84 6.02
C LEU A 298 -16.06 -1.88 5.38
N ASN A 299 -16.23 -1.34 4.17
CA ASN A 299 -17.49 -1.43 3.43
C ASN A 299 -17.77 -2.85 2.92
N GLU A 300 -16.71 -3.59 2.59
CA GLU A 300 -16.80 -4.99 2.19
C GLU A 300 -17.12 -5.88 3.40
N ASN A 301 -16.26 -5.82 4.43
CA ASN A 301 -16.38 -6.67 5.61
C ASN A 301 -15.90 -5.94 6.88
N PRO A 302 -16.58 -6.15 8.03
CA PRO A 302 -16.04 -5.73 9.33
C PRO A 302 -14.70 -6.41 9.62
N MET A 303 -13.80 -5.71 10.31
CA MET A 303 -12.43 -6.19 10.57
C MET A 303 -12.04 -6.02 12.04
N THR A 304 -11.35 -7.02 12.58
CA THR A 304 -10.63 -6.93 13.85
C THR A 304 -9.40 -6.01 13.73
N GLY A 305 -8.87 -5.54 14.86
CA GLY A 305 -7.62 -4.76 14.87
C GLY A 305 -6.42 -5.52 14.28
N GLY A 306 -6.40 -6.85 14.41
CA GLY A 306 -5.38 -7.72 13.82
C GLY A 306 -5.50 -7.80 12.30
N GLU A 307 -6.72 -7.93 11.78
CA GLU A 307 -6.97 -7.93 10.33
C GLU A 307 -6.63 -6.58 9.70
N ILE A 308 -6.92 -5.46 10.37
CA ILE A 308 -6.50 -4.11 9.91
C ILE A 308 -4.96 -4.01 9.90
N ALA A 309 -4.29 -4.60 10.89
CA ALA A 309 -2.82 -4.62 10.94
C ALA A 309 -2.26 -5.37 9.73
N GLN A 310 -2.84 -6.54 9.45
CA GLN A 310 -2.47 -7.38 8.33
C GLN A 310 -2.74 -6.70 6.98
N LEU A 311 -3.90 -6.06 6.83
CA LEU A 311 -4.31 -5.35 5.62
C LEU A 311 -3.26 -4.36 5.14
N PHE A 312 -2.74 -3.54 6.06
CA PHE A 312 -1.75 -2.53 5.73
C PHE A 312 -0.29 -2.96 5.92
N GLY A 313 -0.07 -4.18 6.43
CA GLY A 313 1.25 -4.67 6.80
C GLY A 313 1.85 -3.96 8.03
N PHE A 314 1.03 -3.38 8.90
CA PHE A 314 1.53 -2.69 10.10
C PHE A 314 1.62 -3.60 11.32
N LYS A 315 2.32 -3.10 12.34
CA LYS A 315 2.16 -3.59 13.72
C LYS A 315 0.78 -3.22 14.24
N GLU A 316 0.14 -4.10 15.02
CA GLU A 316 -1.23 -3.94 15.57
C GLU A 316 -1.50 -2.56 16.20
N ARG A 317 -0.51 -1.94 16.85
CA ARG A 317 -0.65 -0.60 17.45
C ARG A 317 -1.02 0.48 16.42
N GLN A 318 -0.54 0.36 15.18
CA GLN A 318 -0.88 1.32 14.13
C GLN A 318 -2.31 1.14 13.63
N SER A 319 -2.89 -0.06 13.74
CA SER A 319 -4.31 -0.30 13.41
C SER A 319 -5.23 0.62 14.21
N ASP A 320 -4.95 0.79 15.50
CA ASP A 320 -5.72 1.71 16.35
C ASP A 320 -5.58 3.17 15.90
N TYR A 321 -4.46 3.58 15.31
CA TYR A 321 -4.31 4.96 14.83
C TYR A 321 -5.23 5.23 13.64
N TYR A 322 -5.25 4.33 12.65
CA TYR A 322 -6.11 4.47 11.47
C TYR A 322 -7.59 4.25 11.79
N PHE A 323 -7.91 3.33 12.71
CA PHE A 323 -9.26 3.21 13.25
C PHE A 323 -9.72 4.50 13.94
N ASN A 324 -8.90 5.06 14.84
CA ASN A 324 -9.27 6.29 15.55
C ASN A 324 -9.41 7.47 14.60
N ALA A 325 -8.63 7.54 13.52
CA ALA A 325 -8.82 8.51 12.45
C ALA A 325 -10.18 8.37 11.74
N CYS A 326 -10.57 7.15 11.36
CA CYS A 326 -11.89 6.90 10.76
C CYS A 326 -13.02 7.25 11.75
N ARG A 327 -12.85 6.91 13.02
CA ARG A 327 -13.81 7.22 14.09
C ARG A 327 -13.93 8.72 14.36
N TYR A 328 -12.81 9.45 14.30
CA TYR A 328 -12.78 10.91 14.46
C TYR A 328 -13.65 11.60 13.42
N LEU A 329 -13.66 11.12 12.18
CA LEU A 329 -14.51 11.59 11.08
C LEU A 329 -15.93 10.96 11.07
N GLY A 330 -16.26 10.13 12.05
CA GLY A 330 -17.56 9.43 12.11
C GLY A 330 -17.77 8.36 11.03
N LEU A 331 -16.69 7.87 10.39
CA LEU A 331 -16.74 6.92 9.28
C LEU A 331 -16.73 5.45 9.72
N ALA A 332 -16.18 5.17 10.90
CA ALA A 332 -16.11 3.83 11.46
C ALA A 332 -16.37 3.81 12.97
N GLU A 333 -16.86 2.68 13.47
CA GLU A 333 -17.13 2.43 14.88
C GLU A 333 -16.73 1.02 15.29
N LYS A 334 -16.49 0.80 16.59
CA LYS A 334 -16.27 -0.56 17.14
C LYS A 334 -17.60 -1.12 17.60
N GLN A 335 -17.91 -2.34 17.17
CA GLN A 335 -19.03 -3.12 17.67
C GLN A 335 -18.47 -4.40 18.29
N THR A 336 -19.11 -4.86 19.36
CA THR A 336 -18.77 -6.13 20.01
C THR A 336 -19.84 -7.14 19.62
N ASP A 337 -19.43 -8.20 18.92
CA ASP A 337 -20.28 -9.35 18.57
C ASP A 337 -19.78 -10.61 19.31
N GLU A 338 -20.38 -11.76 19.00
CA GLU A 338 -20.00 -13.06 19.59
C GLU A 338 -18.54 -13.47 19.26
N ASP A 339 -17.98 -12.96 18.15
CA ASP A 339 -16.62 -13.23 17.70
C ASP A 339 -15.59 -12.23 18.27
N GLY A 340 -16.05 -11.21 19.01
CA GLY A 340 -15.22 -10.21 19.66
C GLY A 340 -15.44 -8.78 19.16
N VAL A 341 -14.42 -7.93 19.32
CA VAL A 341 -14.51 -6.51 18.93
C VAL A 341 -14.06 -6.35 17.48
N LYS A 342 -15.00 -5.96 16.62
CA LYS A 342 -14.76 -5.64 15.21
C LYS A 342 -15.01 -4.16 14.93
N VAL A 343 -14.32 -3.65 13.93
CA VAL A 343 -14.54 -2.32 13.37
C VAL A 343 -15.53 -2.43 12.23
N HIS A 344 -16.55 -1.58 12.24
CA HIS A 344 -17.61 -1.52 11.23
C HIS A 344 -17.64 -0.13 10.61
N ILE A 345 -17.96 -0.07 9.31
CA ILE A 345 -18.27 1.19 8.64
C ILE A 345 -19.62 1.74 9.14
N THR A 346 -19.71 3.06 9.33
CA THR A 346 -20.96 3.73 9.71
C THR A 346 -21.85 4.00 8.49
N ALA A 347 -23.10 4.42 8.72
CA ALA A 347 -23.98 4.89 7.66
C ALA A 347 -23.41 6.11 6.90
N ILE A 348 -22.64 6.98 7.59
CA ILE A 348 -21.96 8.12 6.96
C ILE A 348 -20.89 7.60 6.00
N GLY A 349 -20.03 6.67 6.45
CA GLY A 349 -19.01 6.06 5.60
C GLY A 349 -19.59 5.37 4.37
N ARG A 350 -20.67 4.60 4.53
CA ARG A 350 -21.33 3.93 3.39
C ARG A 350 -21.91 4.91 2.38
N ARG A 351 -22.49 6.03 2.84
CA ARG A 351 -23.01 7.07 1.93
C ARG A 351 -21.87 7.77 1.20
N LEU A 352 -20.79 8.08 1.91
CA LEU A 352 -19.62 8.73 1.34
C LEU A 352 -19.02 7.90 0.19
N LEU A 353 -18.90 6.58 0.35
CA LEU A 353 -18.32 5.72 -0.69
C LEU A 353 -19.18 5.57 -1.95
N LYS A 354 -20.47 5.95 -1.91
CA LYS A 354 -21.35 5.97 -3.09
C LYS A 354 -21.21 7.23 -3.93
N LEU A 355 -20.46 8.23 -3.46
CA LEU A 355 -20.22 9.45 -4.19
C LEU A 355 -19.15 9.23 -5.27
N PRO A 356 -19.30 9.85 -6.46
CA PRO A 356 -18.22 9.94 -7.45
C PRO A 356 -16.96 10.57 -6.85
N TYR A 357 -15.79 10.28 -7.42
CA TYR A 357 -14.48 10.68 -6.90
C TYR A 357 -14.44 12.13 -6.41
N ARG A 358 -14.77 13.10 -7.27
CA ARG A 358 -14.73 14.54 -6.94
C ARG A 358 -15.60 14.87 -5.73
N ALA A 359 -16.87 14.49 -5.78
CA ALA A 359 -17.82 14.72 -4.68
C ALA A 359 -17.37 14.03 -3.40
N ARG A 360 -16.79 12.83 -3.50
CA ARG A 360 -16.25 12.07 -2.37
C ARG A 360 -15.05 12.76 -1.74
N GLN A 361 -14.11 13.28 -2.52
CA GLN A 361 -12.96 14.03 -1.99
C GLN A 361 -13.43 15.29 -1.26
N LEU A 362 -14.34 16.06 -1.85
CA LEU A 362 -14.90 17.27 -1.22
C LEU A 362 -15.69 16.94 0.06
N GLU A 363 -16.39 15.81 0.11
CA GLU A 363 -17.05 15.36 1.35
C GLU A 363 -16.04 14.94 2.43
N TYR A 364 -14.92 14.31 2.08
CA TYR A 364 -13.83 14.09 3.03
C TYR A 364 -13.26 15.41 3.57
N VAL A 365 -13.01 16.39 2.69
CA VAL A 365 -12.56 17.74 3.09
C VAL A 365 -13.57 18.36 4.05
N ARG A 366 -14.87 18.32 3.71
CA ARG A 366 -15.94 18.83 4.57
C ARG A 366 -15.94 18.18 5.95
N LEU A 367 -15.78 16.86 6.02
CA LEU A 367 -15.71 16.13 7.30
C LEU A 367 -14.49 16.53 8.12
N ILE A 368 -13.34 16.78 7.51
CA ILE A 368 -12.14 17.27 8.21
C ILE A 368 -12.35 18.70 8.70
N LEU A 369 -12.81 19.60 7.84
CA LEU A 369 -13.00 21.03 8.12
C LEU A 369 -14.18 21.34 9.04
N GLU A 370 -14.99 20.32 9.37
CA GLU A 370 -16.04 20.41 10.40
C GLU A 370 -15.42 20.58 11.81
N HIS A 371 -14.16 20.17 11.97
CA HIS A 371 -13.44 20.24 13.24
C HIS A 371 -12.73 21.60 13.39
N PRO A 372 -12.84 22.30 14.55
CA PRO A 372 -12.37 23.67 14.71
C PRO A 372 -10.88 23.85 14.42
N ILE A 373 -10.05 22.91 14.87
CA ILE A 373 -8.60 22.98 14.64
C ILE A 373 -8.25 22.93 13.15
N PHE A 374 -8.92 22.09 12.37
CA PHE A 374 -8.67 21.96 10.94
C PHE A 374 -9.26 23.13 10.16
N HIS A 375 -10.41 23.64 10.59
CA HIS A 375 -11.03 24.82 10.00
C HIS A 375 -10.11 26.05 10.07
N ASP A 376 -9.56 26.33 11.26
CA ASP A 376 -8.62 27.44 11.49
C ASP A 376 -7.29 27.24 10.76
N LEU A 377 -6.74 26.03 10.81
CA LEU A 377 -5.45 25.75 10.17
C LEU A 377 -5.55 25.76 8.66
N PHE A 378 -6.71 25.42 8.09
CA PHE A 378 -6.95 25.55 6.66
C PHE A 378 -7.06 27.02 6.25
N GLU A 379 -7.72 27.87 7.02
CA GLU A 379 -7.70 29.33 6.80
C GLU A 379 -6.26 29.87 6.78
N ALA A 380 -5.45 29.49 7.77
CA ALA A 380 -4.04 29.87 7.80
C ALA A 380 -3.28 29.34 6.58
N ALA A 381 -3.56 28.11 6.14
CA ALA A 381 -2.94 27.53 4.95
C ALA A 381 -3.30 28.31 3.67
N LEU A 382 -4.56 28.74 3.52
CA LEU A 382 -5.00 29.58 2.39
C LEU A 382 -4.29 30.93 2.36
N GLN A 383 -4.06 31.54 3.52
CA GLN A 383 -3.36 32.84 3.63
C GLN A 383 -1.86 32.72 3.34
N ILE A 384 -1.23 31.61 3.74
CA ILE A 384 0.21 31.36 3.57
C ILE A 384 0.52 30.81 2.16
N GLY A 385 -0.43 30.10 1.55
CA GLY A 385 -0.22 29.34 0.31
C GLY A 385 0.47 27.99 0.50
N ASP A 386 0.66 27.55 1.75
CA ASP A 386 1.25 26.26 2.11
C ASP A 386 0.76 25.82 3.50
N VAL A 387 0.98 24.56 3.87
CA VAL A 387 0.64 24.01 5.18
C VAL A 387 1.44 24.72 6.28
N PRO A 388 0.79 25.23 7.34
CA PRO A 388 1.49 25.85 8.46
C PRO A 388 2.58 24.95 9.06
N ASP A 389 3.64 25.56 9.57
CA ASP A 389 4.76 24.83 10.15
C ASP A 389 4.36 24.01 11.39
N LYS A 390 5.23 23.09 11.78
CA LYS A 390 4.96 22.15 12.88
C LYS A 390 4.82 22.83 14.25
N GLU A 391 5.49 23.94 14.46
CA GLU A 391 5.43 24.69 15.72
C GLU A 391 4.12 25.44 15.84
N TYR A 392 3.68 26.09 14.76
CA TYR A 392 2.39 26.75 14.67
C TYR A 392 1.23 25.78 14.87
N VAL A 393 1.24 24.64 14.17
CA VAL A 393 0.23 23.59 14.35
C VAL A 393 0.23 23.08 15.80
N ALA A 394 1.39 22.81 16.38
CA ALA A 394 1.49 22.37 17.77
C ALA A 394 0.94 23.41 18.77
N LYS A 395 1.14 24.71 18.51
CA LYS A 395 0.54 25.79 19.30
C LYS A 395 -0.98 25.75 19.22
N LYS A 396 -1.55 25.68 18.01
CA LYS A 396 -3.01 25.57 17.82
C LYS A 396 -3.60 24.33 18.48
N MET A 397 -2.93 23.19 18.42
CA MET A 397 -3.35 21.98 19.12
C MET A 397 -3.47 22.16 20.64
N ARG A 398 -2.58 22.96 21.26
CA ARG A 398 -2.66 23.28 22.70
C ARG A 398 -3.82 24.21 23.02
N GLU A 399 -4.03 25.23 22.20
CA GLU A 399 -5.15 26.17 22.32
C GLU A 399 -6.50 25.44 22.29
N TYR A 400 -6.64 24.50 21.35
CA TYR A 400 -7.84 23.67 21.20
C TYR A 400 -7.92 22.46 22.14
N GLN A 401 -6.89 22.20 22.95
CA GLN A 401 -6.82 21.09 23.91
C GLN A 401 -7.16 19.71 23.30
N VAL A 402 -6.79 19.49 22.04
CA VAL A 402 -7.20 18.28 21.28
C VAL A 402 -6.53 16.99 21.78
N CYS A 403 -5.41 17.09 22.51
CA CYS A 403 -4.77 15.96 23.17
C CYS A 403 -3.83 16.42 24.29
N GLY A 404 -3.34 15.47 25.10
CA GLY A 404 -2.34 15.74 26.13
C GLY A 404 -0.99 16.21 25.56
N GLU A 405 -0.27 17.02 26.34
CA GLU A 405 0.97 17.72 25.94
C GLU A 405 2.05 16.77 25.37
N ASN A 406 2.23 15.60 25.98
CA ASN A 406 3.19 14.58 25.54
C ASN A 406 2.86 13.96 24.16
N LEU A 407 1.67 14.21 23.61
CA LEU A 407 1.22 13.72 22.31
C LEU A 407 1.27 14.80 21.22
N ILE A 408 1.32 16.09 21.59
CA ILE A 408 1.18 17.23 20.67
C ILE A 408 2.19 17.16 19.53
N VAL A 409 3.49 17.06 19.84
CA VAL A 409 4.58 17.06 18.83
C VAL A 409 4.46 15.88 17.86
N ARG A 410 3.95 14.74 18.33
CA ARG A 410 3.78 13.56 17.48
C ARG A 410 2.54 13.69 16.58
N ARG A 411 1.42 14.17 17.15
CA ARG A 411 0.14 14.27 16.44
C ARG A 411 0.06 15.49 15.51
N SER A 412 0.88 16.51 15.71
CA SER A 412 0.97 17.64 14.78
C SER A 412 1.47 17.23 13.40
N SER A 413 2.26 16.15 13.30
CA SER A 413 2.61 15.55 12.01
C SER A 413 1.36 15.08 11.25
N SER A 414 0.41 14.44 11.92
CA SER A 414 -0.82 13.94 11.30
C SER A 414 -1.72 15.08 10.86
N VAL A 415 -1.86 16.13 11.68
CA VAL A 415 -2.64 17.33 11.32
C VAL A 415 -2.06 17.99 10.06
N ARG A 416 -0.74 18.19 10.03
CA ARG A 416 -0.06 18.74 8.84
C ARG A 416 -0.24 17.86 7.61
N ALA A 417 -0.13 16.54 7.77
CA ALA A 417 -0.26 15.62 6.66
C ALA A 417 -1.69 15.59 6.09
N TRP A 418 -2.72 15.79 6.92
CA TRP A 418 -4.10 15.91 6.44
C TRP A 418 -4.34 17.23 5.72
N LEU A 419 -3.81 18.35 6.23
CA LEU A 419 -3.87 19.65 5.53
C LEU A 419 -3.12 19.59 4.19
N TYR A 420 -1.95 18.96 4.17
CA TYR A 420 -1.19 18.71 2.96
C TYR A 420 -2.02 17.90 1.97
N TRP A 421 -2.65 16.81 2.41
CA TRP A 421 -3.53 16.02 1.57
C TRP A 421 -4.66 16.85 0.93
N ILE A 422 -5.33 17.73 1.71
CA ILE A 422 -6.36 18.63 1.17
C ILE A 422 -5.79 19.50 0.05
N LEU A 423 -4.64 20.13 0.25
CA LEU A 423 -4.03 21.00 -0.76
C LEU A 423 -3.57 20.23 -2.01
N THR A 424 -3.11 18.98 -1.85
CA THR A 424 -2.72 18.12 -2.98
C THR A 424 -3.90 17.65 -3.83
N LEU A 425 -5.14 17.85 -3.38
CA LEU A 425 -6.31 17.61 -4.22
C LEU A 425 -6.41 18.64 -5.35
N VAL A 426 -5.85 19.83 -5.18
CA VAL A 426 -5.88 20.86 -6.23
C VAL A 426 -5.08 20.38 -7.42
N ASN A 427 -5.76 20.20 -8.54
CA ASN A 427 -5.21 19.73 -9.79
C ASN A 427 -5.85 20.55 -10.91
N GLU A 428 -5.03 21.34 -11.58
CA GLU A 428 -5.42 22.06 -12.79
C GLU A 428 -5.35 21.06 -13.96
N GLY A 429 -6.48 20.88 -14.65
CA GLY A 429 -6.64 19.94 -15.76
C GLY A 429 -5.84 20.27 -17.01
#